data_AF-A0AA88KZV5-F1
#
_entry.id   AF-A0AA88KZV5-F1
#
_cell.length_a   1.000
_cell.length_b   1.000
_cell.length_c   1.000
_cell.angle_alpha   90.00
_cell.angle_beta   90.00
_cell.angle_gamma   90.00
#
_symmetry.space_group_name_H-M   'P 1'
#
loop_
_entity.id
_entity.type
_entity.pdbx_description
1 polymer ?
#
loop_
_entity_poly.entity_id
_entity_poly.type
_entity_poly.pdbx_seq_one_letter_code
_entity_poly.pdbx_strand_id
1 'polypeptide(L)'
;MVGVASTGSGKTLAYILPSIVHIKNMPKLKRGDGPIALILAPTRELAQQIKVVADKYGASSHIRSICIFGGSPKGPQIRNLQQGTELCIATPGRMNEFLEKK
;
A
#
# COMPACT_ATOMS: atom_id res chain seq x y z
N MET A 1 -3.13 -4.10 16.91
CA MET A 1 -4.60 -4.20 17.08
C MET A 1 -5.08 -5.41 16.30
N VAL A 2 -5.97 -6.22 16.88
CA VAL A 2 -6.68 -7.28 16.15
C VAL A 2 -8.13 -6.81 15.99
N GLY A 3 -8.58 -6.65 14.74
CA GLY A 3 -9.93 -6.20 14.44
C GLY A 3 -10.73 -7.31 13.77
N VAL A 4 -11.80 -7.77 14.43
CA VAL A 4 -12.70 -8.80 13.90
C VAL A 4 -14.02 -8.14 13.54
N ALA A 5 -14.37 -8.15 12.25
CA ALA A 5 -15.64 -7.61 11.77
C ALA A 5 -15.98 -8.21 10.39
N SER A 6 -17.25 -8.14 10.00
CA SER A 6 -17.76 -8.62 8.70
C SER A 6 -17.27 -7.77 7.51
N THR A 7 -17.33 -8.31 6.29
CA THR A 7 -17.08 -7.53 5.07
C THR A 7 -18.11 -6.39 4.95
N GLY A 8 -17.69 -5.23 4.43
CA GLY A 8 -18.54 -4.04 4.36
C GLY A 8 -18.60 -3.20 5.65
N SER A 9 -18.04 -3.67 6.77
CA SER A 9 -18.07 -2.96 8.06
C SER A 9 -17.08 -1.78 8.20
N GLY A 10 -16.47 -1.32 7.10
CA GLY A 10 -15.52 -0.20 7.14
C GLY A 10 -14.10 -0.51 7.64
N LYS A 11 -13.71 -1.79 7.77
CA LYS A 11 -12.36 -2.19 8.24
C LYS A 11 -11.22 -1.48 7.49
N THR A 12 -11.38 -1.25 6.19
CA THR A 12 -10.36 -0.59 5.37
C THR A 12 -10.05 0.82 5.85
N LEU A 13 -11.06 1.62 6.18
CA LEU A 13 -10.84 2.95 6.72
C LEU A 13 -10.24 2.92 8.12
N ALA A 14 -10.61 1.92 8.93
CA ALA A 14 -10.11 1.76 10.29
C ALA A 14 -8.57 1.64 10.36
N TYR A 15 -7.90 1.12 9.32
CA TYR A 15 -6.44 1.12 9.24
C TYR A 15 -5.85 2.15 8.27
N ILE A 16 -6.59 2.61 7.24
CA ILE A 16 -6.07 3.61 6.29
C ILE A 16 -5.96 4.99 6.92
N LEU A 17 -6.99 5.45 7.64
CA LEU A 17 -6.97 6.78 8.25
C LEU A 17 -5.81 6.96 9.26
N PRO A 18 -5.58 6.04 10.22
CA PRO A 18 -4.42 6.16 11.09
C PRO A 18 -3.09 6.01 10.34
N SER A 19 -3.03 5.19 9.27
CA SER A 19 -1.84 5.12 8.41
C SER A 19 -1.52 6.45 7.74
N ILE A 20 -2.54 7.18 7.27
CA ILE A 20 -2.38 8.52 6.68
C ILE A 20 -1.82 9.51 7.69
N VAL A 21 -2.37 9.53 8.91
CA VAL A 21 -1.87 10.39 10.00
C VAL A 21 -0.42 10.04 10.33
N HIS A 22 -0.10 8.75 10.42
CA HIS A 22 1.26 8.26 10.68
C HIS A 22 2.25 8.71 9.58
N ILE A 23 1.90 8.51 8.31
CA ILE A 23 2.72 8.92 7.16
C ILE A 23 3.00 10.43 7.20
N LYS A 24 1.99 11.26 7.49
CA LYS A 24 2.15 12.72 7.53
C LYS A 24 3.10 13.21 8.63
N ASN A 25 3.29 12.43 9.68
CA ASN A 25 4.18 12.76 10.80
C ASN A 25 5.61 12.23 10.62
N MET A 26 5.89 11.55 9.50
CA MET A 26 7.23 11.08 9.16
C MET A 26 7.96 12.09 8.25
N PRO A 27 9.31 12.06 8.22
CA PRO A 27 10.06 12.78 7.21
C PRO A 27 9.62 12.39 5.79
N LYS A 28 9.71 13.33 4.85
CA LYS A 28 9.44 13.05 3.44
C LYS A 28 10.38 11.96 2.93
N LEU A 29 9.86 11.09 2.07
CA LEU A 29 10.64 10.03 1.42
C LEU A 29 11.82 10.62 0.64
N LYS A 30 12.99 10.03 0.82
CA LYS A 30 14.18 10.24 0.02
C LYS A 30 14.24 9.20 -1.09
N ARG A 31 15.07 9.48 -2.10
CA ARG A 31 15.32 8.52 -3.19
C ARG A 31 15.94 7.25 -2.62
N GLY A 32 15.34 6.10 -2.91
CA GLY A 32 15.78 4.81 -2.41
C GLY A 32 15.04 4.35 -1.15
N ASP A 33 14.26 5.22 -0.51
CA ASP A 33 13.43 4.82 0.63
C ASP A 33 12.28 3.91 0.16
N GLY A 34 11.96 2.93 1.00
CA GLY A 34 10.78 2.10 0.86
C GLY A 34 9.50 2.80 1.34
N PRO A 35 8.34 2.14 1.22
CA PRO A 35 7.10 2.65 1.74
C PRO A 35 7.11 2.74 3.27
N ILE A 36 6.47 3.78 3.81
CA ILE A 36 6.31 3.99 5.25
C ILE A 36 5.30 2.98 5.82
N ALA A 37 4.25 2.67 5.05
CA ALA A 37 3.23 1.70 5.44
C ALA A 37 3.04 0.61 4.39
N LEU A 38 2.86 -0.62 4.86
CA LEU A 38 2.58 -1.81 4.04
C LEU A 38 1.27 -2.45 4.50
N ILE A 39 0.36 -2.68 3.56
CA ILE A 39 -0.86 -3.46 3.75
C ILE A 39 -0.75 -4.73 2.90
N LEU A 40 -0.83 -5.90 3.56
CA LEU A 40 -0.88 -7.18 2.86
C LEU A 40 -2.33 -7.65 2.70
N ALA A 41 -2.70 -8.00 1.48
CA ALA A 41 -3.98 -8.58 1.13
C ALA A 41 -3.79 -9.97 0.50
N PRO A 42 -4.65 -10.96 0.80
CA PRO A 42 -4.50 -12.33 0.31
C PRO A 42 -4.74 -12.46 -1.20
N THR A 43 -5.52 -11.57 -1.82
CA THR A 43 -5.86 -11.63 -3.25
C THR A 43 -5.62 -10.30 -3.94
N ARG A 44 -5.44 -10.36 -5.26
CA ARG A 44 -5.27 -9.17 -6.11
C ARG A 44 -6.49 -8.26 -6.03
N GLU A 45 -7.67 -8.84 -6.07
CA GLU A 45 -8.95 -8.15 -6.10
C GLU A 45 -9.14 -7.36 -4.81
N LEU A 46 -8.81 -7.95 -3.65
CA LEU A 46 -8.86 -7.25 -2.37
C LEU A 46 -7.78 -6.16 -2.27
N ALA A 47 -6.57 -6.41 -2.75
CA ALA A 47 -5.51 -5.40 -2.80
C ALA A 47 -5.95 -4.16 -3.63
N GLN A 48 -6.60 -4.38 -4.77
CA GLN A 48 -7.14 -3.33 -5.62
C GLN A 48 -8.30 -2.58 -4.95
N GLN A 49 -9.21 -3.28 -4.26
CA GLN A 49 -10.28 -2.63 -3.50
C GLN A 49 -9.72 -1.70 -2.41
N ILE A 50 -8.70 -2.16 -1.67
CA ILE A 50 -8.02 -1.34 -0.66
C ILE A 50 -7.34 -0.13 -1.29
N LYS A 51 -6.68 -0.31 -2.45
CA LYS A 51 -6.03 0.77 -3.20
C LYS A 51 -7.01 1.89 -3.58
N VAL A 52 -8.21 1.55 -4.04
CA VAL A 52 -9.25 2.55 -4.38
C VAL A 52 -9.60 3.41 -3.16
N VAL A 53 -9.73 2.79 -1.98
CA VAL A 53 -9.97 3.53 -0.73
C VAL A 53 -8.73 4.36 -0.37
N ALA A 54 -7.53 3.79 -0.45
CA ALA A 54 -6.29 4.51 -0.16
C ALA A 54 -6.11 5.76 -1.02
N ASP A 55 -6.40 5.68 -2.32
CA ASP A 55 -6.34 6.83 -3.23
C ASP A 55 -7.38 7.89 -2.88
N LYS A 56 -8.63 7.46 -2.66
CA LYS A 56 -9.72 8.37 -2.34
C LYS A 56 -9.43 9.21 -1.09
N TYR A 57 -8.90 8.58 -0.03
CA TYR A 57 -8.68 9.26 1.26
C TYR A 57 -7.25 9.81 1.41
N GLY A 58 -6.28 9.29 0.65
CA GLY A 58 -4.89 9.75 0.64
C GLY A 58 -4.65 10.97 -0.25
N ALA A 59 -5.48 11.20 -1.27
CA ALA A 59 -5.29 12.29 -2.25
C ALA A 59 -5.19 13.68 -1.60
N SER A 60 -6.09 14.01 -0.67
CA SER A 60 -6.08 15.31 0.03
C SER A 60 -4.83 15.50 0.91
N SER A 61 -4.18 14.41 1.29
CA SER A 61 -2.96 14.39 2.10
C SER A 61 -1.69 14.26 1.29
N HIS A 62 -1.78 14.28 -0.05
CA HIS A 62 -0.64 14.11 -0.97
C HIS A 62 0.14 12.79 -0.73
N ILE A 63 -0.56 11.75 -0.29
CA ILE A 63 0.02 10.42 -0.06
C ILE A 63 -0.07 9.63 -1.35
N ARG A 64 1.09 9.21 -1.87
CA ARG A 64 1.12 8.28 -3.00
C ARG A 64 0.94 6.88 -2.47
N SER A 65 0.12 6.11 -3.17
CA SER A 65 -0.06 4.70 -2.89
C SER A 65 0.17 3.86 -4.14
N ILE A 66 0.63 2.63 -3.95
CA ILE A 66 0.83 1.64 -5.02
C ILE A 66 0.14 0.33 -4.65
N CYS A 67 -0.33 -0.41 -5.65
CA CYS A 67 -0.80 -1.77 -5.49
C CYS A 67 0.09 -2.73 -6.28
N ILE A 68 0.73 -3.69 -5.60
CA ILE A 68 1.62 -4.69 -6.22
C ILE A 68 1.05 -6.10 -6.04
N PHE A 69 1.02 -6.87 -7.12
CA PHE A 69 0.49 -8.23 -7.10
C PHE A 69 0.98 -9.04 -8.30
N GLY A 70 0.91 -10.36 -8.18
CA GLY A 70 1.24 -11.34 -9.23
C GLY A 70 0.34 -11.26 -10.45
N GLY A 71 0.74 -11.83 -11.58
CA GLY A 71 -0.08 -11.85 -12.80
C GLY A 71 -0.18 -10.51 -13.56
N SER A 72 0.64 -9.51 -13.18
CA SER A 72 0.84 -8.29 -13.97
C SER A 72 2.33 -7.94 -14.10
N PRO A 73 2.76 -7.18 -15.13
CA PRO A 73 4.17 -6.90 -15.38
C PRO A 73 4.90 -6.29 -14.19
N LYS A 74 6.13 -6.76 -13.92
CA LYS A 74 6.96 -6.27 -12.79
C LYS A 74 7.48 -4.86 -13.04
N GLY A 75 7.86 -4.54 -14.27
CA GLY A 75 8.52 -3.27 -14.64
C GLY A 75 7.77 -2.02 -14.16
N PRO A 76 6.47 -1.86 -14.48
CA PRO A 76 5.69 -0.71 -14.00
C PRO A 76 5.59 -0.63 -12.48
N GLN A 77 5.44 -1.76 -11.80
CA GLN A 77 5.36 -1.80 -10.34
C GLN A 77 6.69 -1.40 -9.69
N ILE A 78 7.82 -1.90 -10.20
CA ILE A 78 9.17 -1.53 -9.74
C ILE A 78 9.42 -0.05 -9.98
N ARG A 79 9.09 0.46 -11.17
CA ARG A 79 9.28 1.87 -11.51
C ARG A 79 8.52 2.79 -10.54
N ASN A 80 7.27 2.46 -10.23
CA ASN A 80 6.45 3.24 -9.30
C ASN A 80 7.01 3.18 -7.87
N LEU A 81 7.53 2.02 -7.42
CA LEU A 81 8.24 1.92 -6.14
C LEU A 81 9.50 2.80 -6.11
N GLN A 82 10.29 2.79 -7.19
CA GLN A 82 11.52 3.60 -7.31
C GLN A 82 11.25 5.10 -7.37
N GLN A 83 10.06 5.53 -7.81
CA GLN A 83 9.62 6.93 -7.75
C GLN A 83 9.31 7.40 -6.32
N GLY A 84 9.31 6.49 -5.35
CA GLY A 84 8.89 6.73 -3.98
C GLY A 84 7.37 6.58 -3.85
N THR A 85 6.94 5.89 -2.81
CA THR A 85 5.53 5.68 -2.50
C THR A 85 5.39 5.53 -1.00
N GLU A 86 4.53 6.30 -0.36
CA GLU A 86 4.39 6.30 1.09
C GLU A 86 3.58 5.09 1.59
N LEU A 87 2.58 4.63 0.80
CA LEU A 87 1.71 3.49 1.15
C LEU A 87 1.75 2.39 0.08
N CYS A 88 2.22 1.20 0.46
CA CYS A 88 2.20 0.04 -0.42
C CYS A 88 1.09 -0.93 -0.01
N ILE A 89 0.25 -1.33 -0.96
CA ILE A 89 -0.71 -2.42 -0.83
C ILE A 89 -0.19 -3.57 -1.68
N ALA A 90 -0.09 -4.77 -1.10
CA ALA A 90 0.57 -5.88 -1.78
C ALA A 90 -0.12 -7.22 -1.55
N THR A 91 0.02 -8.13 -2.51
CA THR A 91 -0.11 -9.56 -2.23
C THR A 91 1.23 -10.15 -1.77
N PRO A 92 1.24 -11.10 -0.81
CA PRO A 92 2.49 -11.62 -0.24
C PRO A 92 3.47 -12.16 -1.28
N GLY A 93 2.99 -12.95 -2.26
CA GLY A 93 3.86 -13.55 -3.28
C GLY A 93 4.65 -12.52 -4.08
N ARG A 94 3.99 -11.46 -4.57
CA ARG A 94 4.68 -10.39 -5.33
C ARG A 94 5.61 -9.57 -4.45
N MET A 95 5.24 -9.31 -3.19
CA MET A 95 6.10 -8.60 -2.26
C MET A 95 7.40 -9.38 -2.01
N ASN A 96 7.29 -10.68 -1.70
CA ASN A 96 8.46 -11.54 -1.51
C ASN A 96 9.35 -11.58 -2.74
N GLU A 97 8.76 -11.73 -3.94
CA GLU A 97 9.52 -11.68 -5.20
C GLU A 97 10.31 -10.36 -5.41
N PHE A 98 9.86 -9.25 -4.83
CA PHE A 98 10.56 -7.96 -4.90
C PHE A 98 11.62 -7.81 -3.81
N LEU A 99 11.40 -8.39 -2.63
CA LEU A 99 12.35 -8.35 -1.51
C LEU A 99 13.52 -9.34 -1.71
N GLU A 100 13.27 -10.49 -2.33
CA GLU A 100 14.28 -11.55 -2.53
C GLU A 100 15.22 -11.27 -3.70
N LYS A 101 14.86 -10.35 -4.61
CA LYS A 101 15.74 -9.93 -5.70
C LYS A 101 16.90 -9.10 -5.15
N LYS A 102 18.02 -9.78 -4.90
CA LYS A 102 19.36 -9.20 -4.82
C LYS A 102 19.78 -8.64 -6.16
#